data_AF-A0A938WXU9-F1
#
_entry.id   AF-A0A938WXU9-F1
#
_cell.length_a   1.000
_cell.length_b   1.000
_cell.length_c   1.000
_cell.angle_alpha   90.00
_cell.angle_beta   90.00
_cell.angle_gamma   90.00
#
_symmetry.space_group_name_H-M   'P 1'
#
loop_
_entity.id
_entity.type
_entity.pdbx_description
1 polymer ?
#
loop_
_entity_poly.entity_id
_entity_poly.type
_entity_poly.pdbx_seq_one_letter_code
_entity_poly.pdbx_strand_id
1 'polypeptide(L)'
;MQLANIISAVISAIGSIGSGAGIASIFQSHRSNTLAETGNQIAQEGNREAGKANELAEQANQIAEHANQIGKRTLDASLDQSEYDWRVRTDEHDGIALVIMNDCAWAGRQVAVTVLSGENRITGAVFDQIPGFGKESIDLSGALEQRLERSASVAWNRRMNMRVRVSIDVHIKWVTELGMHRSQVVHQTIDCTHLLA
;
A
#
# COMPACT_ATOMS: atom_id res chain seq x y z
N MET A 1 29.86 96.51 27.55
CA MET A 1 30.13 95.78 26.29
C MET A 1 30.67 94.36 26.47
N GLN A 2 31.25 93.96 27.61
CA GLN A 2 31.82 92.60 27.74
C GLN A 2 30.79 91.48 28.00
N LEU A 3 29.67 91.76 28.70
CA LEU A 3 28.69 90.72 29.05
C LEU A 3 27.92 90.16 27.83
N ALA A 4 27.59 91.01 26.85
CA ALA A 4 26.82 90.62 25.67
C ALA A 4 27.61 89.71 24.70
N ASN A 5 28.93 89.91 24.60
CA ASN A 5 29.80 89.09 23.75
C ASN A 5 30.02 87.67 24.32
N ILE A 6 30.06 87.54 25.64
CA ILE A 6 30.21 86.24 26.31
C ILE A 6 28.93 85.39 26.14
N ILE A 7 27.75 86.01 26.29
CA ILE A 7 26.47 85.31 26.12
C ILE A 7 26.26 84.85 24.67
N SER A 8 26.60 85.68 23.67
CA SER A 8 26.57 85.31 22.24
C SER A 8 27.55 84.16 21.89
N ALA A 9 28.74 84.16 22.48
CA ALA A 9 29.74 83.11 22.28
C ALA A 9 29.32 81.77 22.92
N VAL A 10 28.66 81.81 24.08
CA VAL A 10 28.16 80.60 24.76
C VAL A 10 26.96 80.00 24.01
N ILE A 11 26.05 80.83 23.49
CA ILE A 11 24.90 80.35 22.72
C ILE A 11 25.32 79.75 21.37
N SER A 12 26.31 80.35 20.68
CA SER A 12 26.84 79.79 19.43
C SER A 12 27.68 78.52 19.63
N ALA A 13 28.39 78.40 20.76
CA ALA A 13 29.10 77.18 21.14
C ALA A 13 28.13 76.03 21.51
N ILE A 14 27.03 76.32 22.19
CA ILE A 14 26.02 75.30 22.56
C ILE A 14 25.22 74.86 21.32
N GLY A 15 24.89 75.78 20.40
CA GLY A 15 24.20 75.46 19.15
C GLY A 15 25.01 74.54 18.23
N SER A 16 26.33 74.71 18.17
CA SER A 16 27.21 73.90 17.32
C SER A 16 27.47 72.49 17.87
N ILE A 17 27.54 72.33 19.20
CA ILE A 17 27.66 71.00 19.85
C ILE A 17 26.37 70.19 19.69
N GLY A 18 25.20 70.84 19.81
CA GLY A 18 23.89 70.20 19.60
C GLY A 18 23.67 69.71 18.16
N SER A 19 24.15 70.46 17.16
CA SER A 19 24.05 70.05 15.75
C SER A 19 24.94 68.85 15.41
N GLY A 20 26.15 68.75 15.97
CA GLY A 20 27.04 67.60 15.76
C GLY A 20 26.51 66.31 16.39
N ALA A 21 25.95 66.40 17.60
CA ALA A 21 25.34 65.27 18.29
C ALA A 21 24.07 64.75 17.59
N GLY A 22 23.27 65.65 17.01
CA GLY A 22 22.07 65.29 16.23
C GLY A 22 22.40 64.55 14.93
N ILE A 23 23.46 64.93 14.22
CA ILE A 23 23.88 64.24 12.99
C ILE A 23 24.44 62.85 13.30
N ALA A 24 25.25 62.73 14.37
CA ALA A 24 25.79 61.46 14.82
C ALA A 24 24.68 60.48 15.28
N SER A 25 23.65 60.98 15.97
CA SER A 25 22.52 60.16 16.44
C SER A 25 21.62 59.68 15.29
N ILE A 26 21.39 60.49 14.26
CA ILE A 26 20.67 60.07 13.04
C ILE A 26 21.45 58.98 12.31
N PHE A 27 22.76 59.15 12.15
CA PHE A 27 23.60 58.16 11.48
C PHE A 27 23.66 56.83 12.24
N GLN A 28 23.74 56.89 13.57
CA GLN A 28 23.69 55.72 14.44
C GLN A 28 22.31 55.04 14.41
N SER A 29 21.22 55.82 14.35
CA SER A 29 19.85 55.30 14.25
C SER A 29 19.61 54.60 12.91
N HIS A 30 20.10 55.14 11.79
CA HIS A 30 20.04 54.47 10.49
C HIS A 30 20.79 53.13 10.50
N ARG A 31 22.01 53.08 11.06
CA ARG A 31 22.75 51.82 11.20
C ARG A 31 22.00 50.81 12.06
N SER A 32 21.40 51.26 13.16
CA SER A 32 20.61 50.38 14.04
C SER A 32 19.35 49.85 13.36
N ASN A 33 18.68 50.69 12.55
CA ASN A 33 17.49 50.28 11.81
C ASN A 33 17.84 49.27 10.71
N THR A 34 18.93 49.48 9.97
CA THR A 34 19.43 48.50 8.99
C THR A 34 19.81 47.19 9.66
N LEU A 35 20.46 47.23 10.83
CA LEU A 35 20.80 46.01 11.59
C LEU A 35 19.54 45.26 12.05
N ALA A 36 18.51 45.98 12.48
CA ALA A 36 17.23 45.41 12.89
C ALA A 36 16.46 44.81 11.70
N GLU A 37 16.49 45.45 10.53
CA GLU A 37 15.93 44.90 9.29
C GLU A 37 16.65 43.61 8.86
N THR A 38 17.99 43.59 8.90
CA THR A 38 18.76 42.37 8.64
C THR A 38 18.45 41.28 9.68
N GLY A 39 18.34 41.63 10.96
CA GLY A 39 17.95 40.70 12.02
C GLY A 39 16.56 40.09 11.80
N ASN A 40 15.59 40.91 11.38
CA ASN A 40 14.24 40.47 11.05
C ASN A 40 14.23 39.55 9.82
N GLN A 41 15.03 39.84 8.79
CA GLN A 41 15.17 38.98 7.62
C GLN A 41 15.74 37.61 8.01
N ILE A 42 16.82 37.58 8.80
CA ILE A 42 17.41 36.33 9.29
C ILE A 42 16.40 35.55 10.14
N ALA A 43 15.62 36.22 10.99
CA ALA A 43 14.57 35.57 11.79
C ALA A 43 13.45 34.99 10.91
N GLN A 44 13.05 35.68 9.84
CA GLN A 44 12.08 35.15 8.88
C GLN A 44 12.61 33.94 8.11
N GLU A 45 13.87 33.99 7.68
CA GLU A 45 14.53 32.85 7.03
C GLU A 45 14.65 31.65 7.99
N GLY A 46 15.02 31.90 9.24
CA GLY A 46 15.08 30.89 10.29
C GLY A 46 13.72 30.25 10.57
N ASN A 47 12.66 31.05 10.65
CA ASN A 47 11.29 30.54 10.79
C ASN A 47 10.85 29.71 9.60
N ARG A 48 11.22 30.11 8.38
CA ARG A 48 10.93 29.35 7.16
C ARG A 48 11.64 28.00 7.17
N GLU A 49 12.91 27.98 7.57
CA GLU A 49 13.69 26.73 7.64
C GLU A 49 13.17 25.81 8.75
N ALA A 50 12.79 26.36 9.90
CA ALA A 50 12.12 25.61 10.96
C ALA A 50 10.77 25.02 10.49
N GLY A 51 10.02 25.76 9.67
CA GLY A 51 8.80 25.27 9.03
C GLY A 51 9.05 24.04 8.16
N LYS A 52 10.06 24.09 7.28
CA LYS A 52 10.45 22.93 6.46
C LYS A 52 10.93 21.75 7.30
N ALA A 53 11.68 22.02 8.38
CA ALA A 53 12.14 20.96 9.28
C ALA A 53 10.95 20.26 9.97
N ASN A 54 9.92 21.00 10.34
CA ASN A 54 8.68 20.43 10.90
C ASN A 54 7.92 19.59 9.85
N GLU A 55 7.80 20.07 8.61
CA GLU A 55 7.17 19.29 7.53
C GLU A 55 7.93 17.98 7.27
N LEU A 56 9.26 18.03 7.26
CA LEU A 56 10.09 16.83 7.10
C LEU A 56 9.94 15.86 8.28
N ALA A 57 9.85 16.39 9.50
CA ALA A 57 9.61 15.58 10.69
C ALA A 57 8.23 14.90 10.67
N GLU A 58 7.20 15.59 10.17
CA GLU A 58 5.87 15.02 9.97
C GLU A 58 5.90 13.87 8.95
N GLN A 59 6.56 14.05 7.81
CA GLN A 59 6.74 13.00 6.81
C GLN A 59 7.52 11.80 7.39
N ALA A 60 8.57 12.06 8.15
CA ALA A 60 9.35 11.01 8.82
C ALA A 60 8.49 10.22 9.82
N ASN A 61 7.63 10.89 10.57
CA ASN A 61 6.68 10.23 11.49
C ASN A 61 5.68 9.34 10.75
N GLN A 62 5.14 9.81 9.62
CA GLN A 62 4.22 9.01 8.79
C GLN A 62 4.93 7.75 8.23
N ILE A 63 6.18 7.87 7.79
CA ILE A 63 6.98 6.73 7.34
C ILE A 63 7.24 5.76 8.49
N ALA A 64 7.58 6.26 9.68
CA ALA A 64 7.81 5.44 10.87
C ALA A 64 6.53 4.69 11.29
N GLU A 65 5.37 5.35 11.22
CA GLU A 65 4.08 4.71 11.49
C GLU A 65 3.80 3.57 10.49
N HIS A 66 4.01 3.82 9.19
CA HIS A 66 3.85 2.79 8.17
C HIS A 66 4.83 1.62 8.37
N ALA A 67 6.08 1.91 8.72
CA ALA A 67 7.08 0.89 9.05
C ALA A 67 6.67 0.06 10.27
N ASN A 68 6.10 0.68 11.31
CA ASN A 68 5.57 -0.03 12.48
C ASN A 68 4.38 -0.93 12.12
N GLN A 69 3.49 -0.47 11.24
CA GLN A 69 2.37 -1.29 10.74
C GLN A 69 2.88 -2.51 9.96
N ILE A 70 3.89 -2.34 9.10
CA ILE A 70 4.54 -3.46 8.41
C ILE A 70 5.20 -4.40 9.41
N GLY A 71 5.96 -3.87 10.37
CA GLY A 71 6.64 -4.66 11.40
C GLY A 71 5.66 -5.53 12.19
N LYS A 72 4.51 -4.97 12.58
CA LYS A 72 3.44 -5.71 13.24
C LYS A 72 2.88 -6.82 12.36
N ARG A 73 2.58 -6.54 11.07
CA ARG A 73 2.12 -7.58 10.12
C ARG A 73 3.14 -8.69 9.93
N THR A 74 4.43 -8.36 9.86
CA THR A 74 5.51 -9.35 9.72
C THR A 74 5.67 -10.19 10.98
N LEU A 75 5.53 -9.58 12.16
CA LEU A 75 5.53 -10.29 13.43
C LEU A 75 4.34 -11.24 13.53
N ASP A 76 3.13 -10.77 13.22
CA ASP A 76 1.91 -11.59 13.21
C ASP A 76 2.05 -12.75 12.21
N ALA A 77 2.64 -12.51 11.03
CA ALA A 77 2.96 -13.56 10.05
C ALA A 77 3.98 -14.58 10.55
N SER A 78 4.94 -14.15 11.39
CA SER A 78 5.99 -15.02 11.96
C SER A 78 5.46 -15.85 13.13
N LEU A 79 4.46 -15.35 13.84
CA LEU A 79 3.77 -16.07 14.91
C LEU A 79 2.79 -17.12 14.35
N ASP A 80 2.22 -16.88 13.17
CA ASP A 80 1.38 -17.86 12.48
C ASP A 80 2.22 -18.95 11.79
N GLN A 81 2.65 -19.94 12.60
CA GLN A 81 3.35 -21.14 12.15
C GLN A 81 2.41 -22.24 11.62
N SER A 82 1.12 -21.94 11.44
CA SER A 82 0.14 -22.93 10.97
C SER A 82 0.43 -23.29 9.51
N GLU A 83 0.85 -24.52 9.27
CA GLU A 83 1.03 -25.05 7.92
C GLU A 83 -0.32 -25.50 7.37
N TYR A 84 -0.88 -24.74 6.43
CA TYR A 84 -2.07 -25.12 5.68
C TYR A 84 -1.64 -25.88 4.43
N ASP A 85 -2.23 -27.05 4.20
CA ASP A 85 -2.08 -27.80 2.96
C ASP A 85 -3.45 -27.94 2.30
N TRP A 86 -3.66 -27.25 1.16
CA TRP A 86 -4.86 -27.41 0.37
C TRP A 86 -4.67 -28.46 -0.71
N ARG A 87 -5.55 -29.45 -0.69
CA ARG A 87 -5.59 -30.49 -1.73
C ARG A 87 -6.79 -30.28 -2.61
N VAL A 88 -6.60 -30.52 -3.90
CA VAL A 88 -7.68 -30.43 -4.89
C VAL A 88 -7.80 -31.77 -5.58
N ARG A 89 -9.04 -32.25 -5.73
CA ARG A 89 -9.37 -33.47 -6.46
C ARG A 89 -10.56 -33.24 -7.37
N THR A 90 -10.68 -34.09 -8.37
CA THR A 90 -11.88 -34.18 -9.21
C THR A 90 -12.73 -35.34 -8.73
N ASP A 91 -14.03 -35.09 -8.60
CA ASP A 91 -15.05 -36.14 -8.44
C ASP A 91 -15.85 -36.21 -9.74
N GLU A 92 -16.04 -37.44 -10.24
CA GLU A 92 -16.68 -37.74 -11.53
C GLU A 92 -18.04 -38.44 -11.36
N HIS A 93 -18.53 -38.60 -10.12
CA HIS A 93 -19.70 -39.43 -9.85
C HIS A 93 -21.04 -38.84 -10.33
N ASP A 94 -21.14 -37.51 -10.47
CA ASP A 94 -22.39 -36.80 -10.82
C ASP A 94 -22.12 -35.54 -11.68
N GLY A 95 -21.14 -35.63 -12.59
CA GLY A 95 -20.54 -34.51 -13.31
C GLY A 95 -19.07 -34.31 -12.91
N ILE A 96 -18.39 -33.30 -13.46
CA ILE A 96 -17.02 -32.97 -13.06
C ILE A 96 -17.07 -31.93 -11.94
N ALA A 97 -16.96 -32.38 -10.70
CA ALA A 97 -16.87 -31.50 -9.54
C ALA A 97 -15.42 -31.35 -9.07
N LEU A 98 -15.00 -30.12 -8.80
CA LEU A 98 -13.72 -29.83 -8.17
C LEU A 98 -13.89 -29.81 -6.65
N VAL A 99 -13.32 -30.79 -5.97
CA VAL A 99 -13.35 -30.90 -4.52
C VAL A 99 -12.09 -30.25 -3.95
N ILE A 100 -12.26 -29.15 -3.23
CA ILE A 100 -11.22 -28.48 -2.46
C ILE A 100 -11.25 -29.02 -1.05
N MET A 101 -10.11 -29.50 -0.57
CA MET A 101 -9.94 -30.07 0.76
C MET A 101 -8.92 -29.26 1.54
N ASN A 102 -9.28 -28.91 2.76
CA ASN A 102 -8.34 -28.38 3.73
C ASN A 102 -7.68 -29.57 4.44
N ASP A 103 -6.42 -29.90 4.14
CA ASP A 103 -5.69 -30.99 4.80
C ASP A 103 -4.98 -30.56 6.09
N CYS A 104 -5.38 -29.42 6.64
CA CYS A 104 -4.93 -28.90 7.91
C CYS A 104 -6.02 -29.04 8.97
N ALA A 105 -5.62 -29.10 10.25
CA ALA A 105 -6.54 -29.12 11.39
C ALA A 105 -7.22 -27.77 11.64
N TRP A 106 -6.66 -26.67 11.12
CA TRP A 106 -7.17 -25.31 11.32
C TRP A 106 -8.14 -24.92 10.21
N ALA A 107 -9.20 -24.18 10.55
CA ALA A 107 -10.15 -23.72 9.55
C ALA A 107 -9.56 -22.56 8.71
N GLY A 108 -9.82 -22.61 7.40
CA GLY A 108 -9.57 -21.47 6.51
C GLY A 108 -10.82 -20.60 6.45
N ARG A 109 -10.70 -19.30 6.70
CA ARG A 109 -11.80 -18.34 6.59
C ARG A 109 -11.71 -17.55 5.29
N GLN A 110 -12.84 -17.06 4.79
CA GLN A 110 -12.95 -16.28 3.55
C GLN A 110 -12.17 -16.93 2.40
N VAL A 111 -12.43 -18.22 2.18
CA VAL A 111 -11.71 -19.03 1.21
C VAL A 111 -12.21 -18.68 -0.19
N ALA A 112 -11.38 -17.99 -0.96
CA ALA A 112 -11.64 -17.66 -2.35
C ALA A 112 -10.90 -18.62 -3.27
N VAL A 113 -11.65 -19.36 -4.07
CA VAL A 113 -11.13 -20.30 -5.06
C VAL A 113 -11.37 -19.75 -6.45
N THR A 114 -10.32 -19.75 -7.28
CA THR A 114 -10.38 -19.35 -8.68
C THR A 114 -9.74 -20.43 -9.53
N VAL A 115 -10.47 -20.89 -10.53
CA VAL A 115 -10.03 -21.94 -11.45
C VAL A 115 -9.70 -21.31 -12.80
N LEU A 116 -8.45 -21.45 -13.22
CA LEU A 116 -7.93 -20.95 -14.49
C LEU A 116 -7.56 -22.12 -15.40
N SER A 117 -7.57 -21.91 -16.72
CA SER A 117 -6.91 -22.79 -17.69
C SER A 117 -6.08 -21.93 -18.64
N GLY A 118 -4.75 -21.99 -18.46
CA GLY A 118 -3.85 -20.97 -18.99
C GLY A 118 -4.20 -19.60 -18.41
N GLU A 119 -4.39 -18.61 -19.27
CA GLU A 119 -4.73 -17.24 -18.85
C GLU A 119 -6.22 -16.99 -18.65
N ASN A 120 -7.08 -17.96 -18.99
CA ASN A 120 -8.52 -17.76 -18.97
C ASN A 120 -9.15 -18.31 -17.69
N ARG A 121 -9.95 -17.49 -17.01
CA ARG A 121 -10.78 -17.93 -15.89
C ARG A 121 -11.91 -18.84 -16.39
N ILE A 122 -11.98 -20.04 -15.83
CA ILE A 122 -13.09 -20.98 -16.06
C ILE A 122 -14.23 -20.64 -15.09
N THR A 123 -13.92 -20.65 -13.78
CA THR A 123 -14.92 -20.41 -12.73
C THR A 123 -14.24 -20.04 -11.41
N GLY A 124 -15.02 -19.83 -10.35
CA GLY A 124 -14.54 -19.79 -8.99
C GLY A 124 -15.67 -19.60 -7.99
N ALA A 125 -15.36 -19.80 -6.72
CA ALA A 125 -16.30 -19.71 -5.61
C ALA A 125 -15.66 -19.02 -4.42
N VAL A 126 -16.48 -18.50 -3.53
CA VAL A 126 -16.06 -17.94 -2.24
C VAL A 126 -16.83 -18.67 -1.16
N PHE A 127 -16.11 -19.16 -0.16
CA PHE A 127 -16.66 -19.84 1.00
C PHE A 127 -16.34 -19.03 2.24
N ASP A 128 -17.33 -18.81 3.10
CA ASP A 128 -17.12 -18.07 4.35
C ASP A 128 -16.10 -18.77 5.23
N GLN A 129 -16.15 -20.10 5.27
CA GLN A 129 -15.21 -20.93 6.01
C GLN A 129 -15.17 -22.34 5.46
N ILE A 130 -13.98 -22.94 5.43
CA ILE A 130 -13.80 -24.39 5.26
C ILE A 130 -13.16 -24.92 6.54
N PRO A 131 -13.84 -25.79 7.30
CA PRO A 131 -13.30 -26.37 8.53
C PRO A 131 -11.97 -27.11 8.31
N GLY A 132 -11.24 -27.33 9.40
CA GLY A 132 -10.07 -28.23 9.38
C GLY A 132 -10.49 -29.64 8.95
N PHE A 133 -9.71 -30.26 8.06
CA PHE A 133 -10.05 -31.52 7.39
C PHE A 133 -11.40 -31.52 6.64
N GLY A 134 -11.96 -30.32 6.42
CA GLY A 134 -13.20 -30.11 5.68
C GLY A 134 -12.99 -30.14 4.16
N LYS A 135 -14.10 -30.23 3.44
CA LYS A 135 -14.12 -30.21 1.98
C LYS A 135 -15.29 -29.41 1.45
N GLU A 136 -15.09 -28.75 0.32
CA GLU A 136 -16.13 -28.06 -0.45
C GLU A 136 -16.00 -28.42 -1.92
N SER A 137 -17.11 -28.37 -2.65
CA SER A 137 -17.13 -28.69 -4.08
C SER A 137 -17.54 -27.48 -4.92
N ILE A 138 -16.95 -27.39 -6.11
CA ILE A 138 -17.33 -26.44 -7.16
C ILE A 138 -17.72 -27.26 -8.37
N ASP A 139 -18.93 -27.07 -8.88
CA ASP A 139 -19.34 -27.68 -10.14
C ASP A 139 -18.57 -27.03 -11.31
N LEU A 140 -17.86 -27.85 -12.08
CA LEU A 140 -17.13 -27.42 -13.28
C LEU A 140 -17.85 -27.79 -14.56
N SER A 141 -18.92 -28.59 -14.51
CA SER A 141 -19.52 -29.25 -15.67
C SER A 141 -19.96 -28.23 -16.72
N GLY A 142 -20.80 -27.25 -16.34
CA GLY A 142 -21.28 -26.23 -17.28
C GLY A 142 -20.16 -25.32 -17.82
N ALA A 143 -19.13 -25.03 -17.01
CA ALA A 143 -18.03 -24.17 -17.44
C ALA A 143 -17.06 -24.89 -18.40
N LEU A 144 -16.85 -26.19 -18.20
CA LEU A 144 -16.05 -27.04 -19.07
C LEU A 144 -16.80 -27.37 -20.36
N GLU A 145 -18.09 -27.72 -20.31
CA GLU A 145 -18.94 -27.98 -21.49
C GLU A 145 -18.94 -26.78 -22.44
N GLN A 146 -19.24 -25.57 -21.95
CA GLN A 146 -19.23 -24.37 -22.79
C GLN A 146 -17.88 -24.13 -23.47
N ARG A 147 -16.78 -24.45 -22.77
CA ARG A 147 -15.43 -24.31 -23.31
C ARG A 147 -15.10 -25.39 -24.34
N LEU A 148 -15.53 -26.63 -24.08
CA LEU A 148 -15.39 -27.74 -25.00
C LEU A 148 -16.20 -27.50 -26.26
N GLU A 149 -17.44 -27.01 -26.19
CA GLU A 149 -18.25 -26.64 -27.35
C GLU A 149 -17.59 -25.55 -28.21
N ARG A 150 -17.06 -24.49 -27.57
CA ARG A 150 -16.28 -23.46 -28.30
C ARG A 150 -15.07 -24.06 -29.00
N SER A 151 -14.41 -25.03 -28.38
CA SER A 151 -13.22 -25.68 -28.94
C SER A 151 -13.58 -26.73 -30.02
N ALA A 152 -14.70 -27.44 -29.84
CA ALA A 152 -15.20 -28.49 -30.71
C ALA A 152 -15.81 -27.94 -32.00
N SER A 153 -16.42 -26.75 -31.98
CA SER A 153 -16.84 -26.05 -33.21
C SER A 153 -15.66 -25.76 -34.16
N VAL A 154 -14.44 -25.65 -33.62
CA VAL A 154 -13.19 -25.52 -34.39
C VAL A 154 -12.62 -26.89 -34.80
N ALA A 155 -12.86 -27.95 -34.00
CA ALA A 155 -12.25 -29.27 -34.17
C ALA A 155 -13.12 -30.32 -34.91
N TRP A 156 -14.40 -30.03 -35.18
CA TRP A 156 -15.37 -30.95 -35.82
C TRP A 156 -14.92 -31.52 -37.19
N ASN A 157 -13.84 -30.99 -37.78
CA ASN A 157 -13.23 -31.51 -39.02
C ASN A 157 -12.27 -32.71 -38.83
N ARG A 158 -11.98 -33.20 -37.60
CA ARG A 158 -11.06 -34.35 -37.42
C ARG A 158 -11.59 -35.40 -36.42
N ARG A 159 -12.19 -36.44 -36.99
CA ARG A 159 -12.32 -37.86 -36.56
C ARG A 159 -12.28 -38.21 -35.05
N MET A 160 -13.33 -38.97 -34.68
CA MET A 160 -13.68 -39.64 -33.43
C MET A 160 -12.54 -40.20 -32.54
N ASN A 161 -12.83 -40.17 -31.23
CA ASN A 161 -12.13 -40.79 -30.09
C ASN A 161 -10.96 -39.99 -29.48
N MET A 162 -11.14 -38.68 -29.30
CA MET A 162 -10.19 -37.86 -28.54
C MET A 162 -10.53 -37.87 -27.04
N ARG A 163 -9.60 -38.39 -26.23
CA ARG A 163 -9.56 -38.04 -24.80
C ARG A 163 -9.17 -36.57 -24.67
N VAL A 164 -10.09 -35.73 -24.24
CA VAL A 164 -9.80 -34.30 -24.04
C VAL A 164 -9.35 -34.10 -22.61
N ARG A 165 -8.06 -33.77 -22.44
CA ARG A 165 -7.50 -33.38 -21.14
C ARG A 165 -7.41 -31.87 -21.05
N VAL A 166 -7.92 -31.31 -19.96
CA VAL A 166 -7.85 -29.88 -19.65
C VAL A 166 -6.96 -29.71 -18.43
N SER A 167 -5.86 -28.98 -18.59
CA SER A 167 -5.03 -28.53 -17.48
C SER A 167 -5.64 -27.28 -16.87
N ILE A 168 -5.75 -27.28 -15.55
CA ILE A 168 -6.28 -26.17 -14.75
C ILE A 168 -5.33 -25.81 -13.62
N ASP A 169 -5.33 -24.53 -13.29
CA ASP A 169 -4.64 -23.96 -12.13
C ASP A 169 -5.68 -23.47 -11.14
N VAL A 170 -5.64 -24.03 -9.93
CA VAL A 170 -6.60 -23.72 -8.87
C VAL A 170 -5.93 -22.82 -7.85
N HIS A 171 -6.25 -21.54 -7.93
CA HIS A 171 -5.76 -20.52 -7.00
C HIS A 171 -6.69 -20.47 -5.79
N ILE A 172 -6.14 -20.80 -4.62
CA ILE A 172 -6.85 -20.80 -3.34
C ILE A 172 -6.25 -19.68 -2.50
N LYS A 173 -7.09 -18.76 -2.03
CA LYS A 173 -6.72 -17.70 -1.07
C LYS A 173 -7.58 -17.83 0.16
N TRP A 174 -6.99 -17.65 1.34
CA TRP A 174 -7.74 -17.74 2.60
C TRP A 174 -7.14 -16.81 3.65
N VAL A 175 -7.91 -16.64 4.72
CA VAL A 175 -7.50 -15.98 5.95
C VAL A 175 -7.34 -17.04 7.04
N THR A 176 -6.19 -17.08 7.71
CA THR A 176 -5.94 -18.02 8.80
C THR A 176 -6.76 -17.65 10.04
N GLU A 177 -6.85 -18.56 11.02
CA GLU A 177 -7.53 -18.30 12.29
C GLU A 177 -7.02 -17.03 13.01
N LEU A 178 -5.74 -16.71 12.81
CA LEU A 178 -5.05 -15.53 13.35
C LEU A 178 -5.22 -14.27 12.48
N GLY A 179 -5.96 -14.34 11.38
CA GLY A 179 -6.24 -13.19 10.51
C GLY A 179 -5.21 -12.97 9.39
N MET A 180 -4.28 -13.90 9.16
CA MET A 180 -3.26 -13.74 8.12
C MET A 180 -3.79 -14.16 6.74
N HIS A 181 -3.56 -13.32 5.73
CA HIS A 181 -3.88 -13.67 4.34
C HIS A 181 -2.82 -14.61 3.76
N ARG A 182 -3.25 -15.72 3.17
CA ARG A 182 -2.40 -16.74 2.55
C ARG A 182 -2.94 -17.14 1.18
N SER A 183 -2.09 -17.76 0.36
CA SER A 183 -2.47 -18.26 -0.95
C SER A 183 -1.66 -19.48 -1.36
N GLN A 184 -2.29 -20.38 -2.11
CA GLN A 184 -1.69 -21.57 -2.70
C GLN A 184 -2.23 -21.75 -4.12
N VAL A 185 -1.40 -22.30 -5.00
CA VAL A 185 -1.82 -22.71 -6.34
C VAL A 185 -1.65 -24.21 -6.45
N VAL A 186 -2.71 -24.89 -6.87
CA VAL A 186 -2.71 -26.34 -7.10
C VAL A 186 -2.94 -26.60 -8.57
N HIS A 187 -1.98 -27.28 -9.20
CA HIS A 187 -2.05 -27.66 -10.61
C HIS A 187 -2.76 -29.00 -10.74
N GLN A 188 -3.81 -29.06 -11.55
CA GLN A 188 -4.61 -30.27 -11.76
C GLN A 188 -4.84 -30.49 -13.25
N THR A 189 -4.86 -31.76 -13.69
CA THR A 189 -5.32 -32.13 -15.02
C THR A 189 -6.61 -32.91 -14.89
N ILE A 190 -7.62 -32.51 -15.68
CA ILE A 190 -8.94 -33.13 -15.72
C ILE A 190 -9.09 -33.89 -17.03
N ASP A 191 -9.55 -35.14 -16.96
CA ASP A 191 -9.98 -35.89 -18.14
C ASP A 191 -11.47 -35.61 -18.40
N CYS A 192 -11.78 -35.00 -19.54
CA CYS A 192 -13.12 -34.59 -19.92
C CYS A 192 -13.76 -35.52 -20.95
N THR A 193 -13.25 -36.75 -21.09
CA THR A 193 -13.72 -37.71 -22.12
C THR A 193 -15.23 -37.99 -22.05
N HIS A 194 -15.85 -37.89 -20.86
CA HIS A 194 -17.27 -38.16 -20.66
C HIS A 194 -18.19 -36.96 -20.96
N LEU A 195 -17.68 -35.73 -21.06
CA LEU A 195 -18.48 -34.52 -21.35
C LEU A 195 -18.75 -34.31 -22.85
N LEU A 196 -18.24 -35.20 -23.71
CA LEU A 196 -18.37 -35.12 -25.17
C LEU A 196 -19.25 -36.24 -25.75
N ALA A 197 -19.85 -37.07 -24.90
CA ALA A 197 -20.74 -38.17 -25.27
C ALA A 197 -22.20 -37.70 -25.28
#